data_AF-K1S1W2-F1
#
_entry.id   AF-K1S1W2-F1
#
_cell.length_a   1.000
_cell.length_b   1.000
_cell.length_c   1.000
_cell.angle_alpha   90.00
_cell.angle_beta   90.00
_cell.angle_gamma   90.00
#
_symmetry.space_group_name_H-M   'P 1'
#
loop_
_entity.id
_entity.type
_entity.pdbx_description
1 polymer ?
#
loop_
_entity_poly.entity_id
_entity_poly.type
_entity_poly.pdbx_seq_one_letter_code
_entity_poly.pdbx_strand_id
1 'polypeptide(L)'
;LSPYDFRTVNAGAWSCDTVCEFISKGGRNSSLIPYEKGKPVNPSRIKEIEMRSLDSFVKDERITYIKYDVEGSESEALDGSKTVIKRDKPKLLVSLYHRTEDMFALPIKVTELNPSYKLYLRQHPYIPAWDMNLYCI
;
A
#
# COMPACT_ATOMS: atom_id res chain seq x y z
N LEU A 1 15.15 -25.76 10.88
CA LEU A 1 14.35 -24.71 10.22
C LEU A 1 15.33 -23.68 9.70
N SER A 2 15.31 -23.36 8.40
CA SER A 2 16.13 -22.27 7.86
C SER A 2 15.80 -21.00 8.66
N PRO A 3 16.78 -20.24 9.18
CA PRO A 3 16.52 -19.05 9.99
C PRO A 3 15.79 -17.93 9.23
N TYR A 4 15.58 -18.10 7.93
CA TYR A 4 14.99 -17.11 7.05
C TYR A 4 14.06 -17.81 6.06
N ASP A 5 12.76 -17.74 6.32
CA ASP A 5 11.71 -18.04 5.34
C ASP A 5 11.26 -16.72 4.73
N PHE A 6 11.74 -16.43 3.51
CA PHE A 6 11.37 -15.23 2.76
C PHE A 6 10.63 -15.65 1.50
N ARG A 7 9.40 -15.13 1.34
CA ARG A 7 8.59 -15.28 0.14
C ARG A 7 8.50 -13.93 -0.55
N THR A 8 8.90 -13.88 -1.81
CA THR A 8 8.74 -12.69 -2.65
C THR A 8 7.64 -12.93 -3.67
N VAL A 9 6.91 -11.87 -4.00
CA VAL A 9 5.88 -11.88 -5.04
C VAL A 9 6.11 -10.66 -5.91
N ASN A 10 6.16 -10.85 -7.22
CA ASN A 10 6.23 -9.75 -8.18
C ASN A 10 4.80 -9.25 -8.46
N ALA A 11 4.26 -8.43 -7.55
CA ALA A 11 2.94 -7.82 -7.70
C ALA A 11 2.86 -6.52 -6.88
N GLY A 12 1.97 -5.61 -7.28
CA GLY A 12 1.58 -4.47 -6.47
C GLY A 12 0.56 -4.86 -5.39
N ALA A 13 0.65 -4.25 -4.21
CA ALA A 13 -0.37 -4.41 -3.18
C ALA A 13 -1.62 -3.61 -3.55
N TRP A 14 -2.79 -4.25 -3.51
CA TRP A 14 -4.04 -3.67 -4.02
C TRP A 14 -5.27 -4.20 -3.28
N SER A 15 -6.46 -3.70 -3.64
CA SER A 15 -7.73 -4.09 -3.02
C SER A 15 -8.21 -5.48 -3.41
N CYS A 16 -7.81 -5.97 -4.58
CA CYS A 16 -8.15 -7.29 -5.11
C CYS A 16 -7.08 -7.81 -6.07
N ASP A 17 -7.15 -9.10 -6.40
CA ASP A 17 -6.33 -9.70 -7.46
C ASP A 17 -6.82 -9.19 -8.81
N THR A 18 -5.95 -8.47 -9.51
CA THR A 18 -6.26 -7.85 -10.81
C THR A 18 -4.97 -7.56 -11.58
N VAL A 19 -5.10 -6.98 -12.76
CA VAL A 19 -3.98 -6.42 -13.53
C VAL A 19 -4.24 -4.93 -13.70
N CYS A 20 -3.25 -4.11 -13.40
CA CYS A 20 -3.31 -2.67 -13.62
C CYS A 20 -2.26 -2.22 -14.62
N GLU A 21 -2.62 -1.23 -15.43
CA GLU A 21 -1.70 -0.60 -16.36
C GLU A 21 -0.98 0.58 -15.68
N PHE A 22 0.34 0.55 -15.72
CA PHE A 22 1.23 1.61 -15.25
C PHE A 22 1.94 2.25 -16.42
N ILE A 23 2.16 3.56 -16.33
CA ILE A 23 3.06 4.26 -17.25
C ILE A 23 4.43 4.35 -16.60
N SER A 24 5.42 3.72 -17.22
CA SER A 24 6.83 3.93 -16.87
C SER A 24 7.23 5.35 -17.31
N LYS A 25 7.27 6.33 -16.41
CA LYS A 25 8.00 7.57 -16.68
C LYS A 25 9.49 7.31 -16.45
N GLY A 26 10.35 7.83 -17.33
CA GLY A 26 11.81 7.72 -17.22
C GLY A 26 12.40 8.59 -16.10
N GLY A 27 11.98 8.35 -14.86
CA GLY A 27 12.37 9.03 -13.63
C GLY A 27 12.02 8.17 -12.41
N ARG A 28 12.04 8.73 -11.19
CA ARG A 28 11.83 7.97 -9.95
C ARG A 28 10.39 7.48 -9.67
N ASN A 29 9.43 7.73 -10.57
CA ASN A 29 8.01 7.47 -10.29
C ASN A 29 7.31 6.77 -11.47
N SER A 30 6.50 5.76 -11.17
CA SER A 30 5.46 5.20 -12.05
C SER A 30 4.08 5.63 -11.56
N SER A 31 3.09 5.68 -12.45
CA SER A 31 1.71 6.02 -12.07
C SER A 31 0.70 5.12 -12.78
N LEU A 32 -0.39 4.77 -12.09
CA LEU A 32 -1.54 4.12 -12.69
C LEU A 32 -2.14 4.98 -13.81
N ILE A 33 -2.66 4.31 -14.86
CA ILE A 33 -3.51 4.96 -15.87
C ILE A 33 -4.88 5.19 -15.21
N PRO A 34 -5.29 6.45 -15.03
CA PRO A 34 -5.64 7.35 -16.12
C PRO A 34 -4.85 8.64 -16.04
N TYR A 35 -3.56 8.60 -16.39
CA TYR A 35 -2.71 9.78 -16.45
C TYR A 35 -3.33 10.80 -17.42
N GLU A 36 -3.91 11.87 -16.86
CA GLU A 36 -4.57 12.98 -17.55
C GLU A 36 -5.35 12.58 -18.82
N LYS A 37 -6.66 12.32 -18.68
CA LYS A 37 -7.61 12.15 -19.80
C LYS A 37 -7.25 13.10 -20.96
N GLY A 38 -6.63 12.57 -22.03
CA GLY A 38 -6.31 13.33 -23.24
C GLY A 38 -4.82 13.55 -23.57
N LYS A 39 -3.85 13.18 -22.71
CA LYS A 39 -2.42 13.21 -23.12
C LYS A 39 -2.03 11.92 -23.84
N PRO A 40 -1.49 11.97 -25.07
CA PRO A 40 -1.01 10.78 -25.76
C PRO A 40 0.14 10.14 -24.96
N VAL A 41 -0.05 8.89 -24.56
CA VAL A 41 0.96 8.07 -23.90
C VAL A 41 1.61 7.20 -24.97
N ASN A 42 2.94 7.14 -24.99
CA ASN A 42 3.63 6.18 -25.85
C ASN A 42 3.27 4.74 -25.38
N PRO A 43 2.63 3.90 -26.22
CA PRO A 43 2.22 2.55 -25.83
C PRO A 43 3.38 1.70 -25.31
N SER A 44 4.61 1.95 -25.75
CA SER A 44 5.80 1.22 -25.28
C SER A 44 6.12 1.45 -23.79
N ARG A 45 5.53 2.48 -23.17
CA ARG A 45 5.69 2.83 -21.75
C ARG A 45 4.57 2.28 -20.87
N ILE A 46 3.56 1.66 -21.47
CA ILE A 46 2.49 1.00 -20.72
C ILE A 46 3.02 -0.37 -20.29
N LYS A 47 2.89 -0.65 -18.99
CA LYS A 47 3.26 -1.91 -18.37
C LYS A 47 2.06 -2.44 -17.61
N GLU A 48 1.63 -3.64 -17.96
CA GLU A 48 0.68 -4.41 -17.16
C GLU A 48 1.43 -4.97 -15.94
N ILE A 49 0.90 -4.72 -14.76
CA ILE A 49 1.45 -5.19 -13.50
C ILE A 49 0.37 -6.00 -12.78
N GLU A 50 0.73 -7.20 -12.35
CA GLU A 50 -0.13 -7.99 -11.47
C GLU A 50 -0.30 -7.26 -10.14
N MET A 51 -1.54 -7.20 -9.68
CA MET A 51 -1.93 -6.61 -8.42
C MET A 51 -2.54 -7.69 -7.55
N ARG A 52 -2.27 -7.66 -6.25
CA ARG A 52 -2.75 -8.69 -5.32
C ARG A 52 -3.23 -8.08 -4.02
N SER A 53 -4.29 -8.66 -3.47
CA SER A 53 -4.69 -8.38 -2.10
C SER A 53 -3.85 -9.20 -1.12
N LEU A 54 -3.60 -8.65 0.06
CA LEU A 54 -2.91 -9.41 1.11
C LEU A 54 -3.77 -10.59 1.55
N ASP A 55 -5.08 -10.38 1.66
CA ASP A 55 -6.07 -11.38 2.04
C ASP A 55 -5.99 -12.64 1.14
N SER A 56 -5.83 -12.47 -0.18
CA SER A 56 -5.71 -13.61 -1.13
C SER A 56 -4.36 -14.30 -1.01
N PHE A 57 -3.29 -13.54 -0.75
CA PHE A 57 -1.92 -14.02 -0.73
C PHE A 57 -1.61 -14.91 0.48
N VAL A 58 -2.04 -14.47 1.67
CA VAL A 58 -1.69 -15.13 2.94
C VAL A 58 -2.73 -16.16 3.39
N LYS A 59 -3.97 -16.06 2.89
CA LYS A 59 -5.09 -16.94 3.27
C LYS A 59 -5.24 -17.03 4.79
N ASP A 60 -4.90 -18.18 5.38
CA ASP A 60 -5.03 -18.47 6.82
C ASP A 60 -3.75 -18.24 7.63
N GLU A 61 -2.66 -17.83 6.98
CA GLU A 61 -1.41 -17.50 7.66
C GLU A 61 -1.61 -16.28 8.56
N ARG A 62 -1.23 -16.41 9.83
CA ARG A 62 -1.37 -15.34 10.81
C ARG A 62 -0.32 -14.25 10.60
N ILE A 63 -0.78 -13.03 10.41
CA ILE A 63 0.09 -11.86 10.21
C ILE A 63 0.14 -11.03 11.48
N THR A 64 1.34 -10.66 11.93
CA THR A 64 1.54 -9.88 13.16
C THR A 64 1.96 -8.43 12.89
N TYR A 65 2.43 -8.15 11.67
CA TYR A 65 2.90 -6.84 11.26
C TYR A 65 2.71 -6.62 9.76
N ILE A 66 2.27 -5.43 9.37
CA ILE A 66 2.15 -5.00 7.98
C ILE A 66 2.82 -3.62 7.84
N LYS A 67 3.70 -3.48 6.85
CA LYS A 67 4.24 -2.19 6.41
C LYS A 67 3.72 -1.87 5.01
N TYR A 68 3.13 -0.69 4.84
CA TYR A 68 2.74 -0.14 3.54
C TYR A 68 3.45 1.16 3.23
N ASP A 69 4.18 1.12 2.12
CA ASP A 69 4.87 2.21 1.44
C ASP A 69 4.75 1.84 -0.04
N VAL A 70 3.61 2.17 -0.64
CA VAL A 70 3.10 1.56 -1.89
C VAL A 70 2.78 2.63 -2.94
N GLU A 71 3.53 3.73 -2.90
CA GLU A 71 3.54 4.79 -3.92
C GLU A 71 2.14 5.37 -4.21
N GLY A 72 1.37 5.62 -3.15
CA GLY A 72 0.03 6.23 -3.25
C GLY A 72 -1.11 5.23 -3.42
N SER A 73 -0.85 3.93 -3.23
CA SER A 73 -1.86 2.86 -3.26
C SER A 73 -2.29 2.39 -1.87
N GLU A 74 -1.94 3.12 -0.80
CA GLU A 74 -2.12 2.70 0.59
C GLU A 74 -3.58 2.40 0.91
N SER A 75 -4.48 3.24 0.42
CA SER A 75 -5.93 3.06 0.58
C SER A 75 -6.42 1.73 0.00
N GLU A 76 -5.93 1.35 -1.18
CA GLU A 76 -6.28 0.10 -1.87
C GLU A 76 -5.65 -1.11 -1.19
N ALA A 77 -4.38 -1.01 -0.80
CA ALA A 77 -3.67 -2.06 -0.08
C ALA A 77 -4.31 -2.36 1.28
N LEU A 78 -4.78 -1.33 2.00
CA LEU A 78 -5.56 -1.50 3.23
C LEU A 78 -6.88 -2.23 2.99
N ASP A 79 -7.60 -1.91 1.92
CA ASP A 79 -8.85 -2.60 1.56
C ASP A 79 -8.61 -4.08 1.23
N GLY A 80 -7.50 -4.37 0.55
CA GLY A 80 -7.06 -5.74 0.26
C GLY A 80 -6.50 -6.50 1.46
N SER A 81 -6.41 -5.85 2.61
CA SER A 81 -5.94 -6.43 3.87
C SER A 81 -7.02 -6.48 4.94
N LYS A 82 -8.27 -6.12 4.60
CA LYS A 82 -9.34 -5.92 5.59
C LYS A 82 -9.63 -7.17 6.42
N THR A 83 -9.52 -8.36 5.83
CA THR A 83 -9.80 -9.62 6.53
C THR A 83 -8.69 -9.91 7.51
N VAL A 84 -7.43 -9.81 7.08
CA VAL A 84 -6.24 -9.95 7.95
C VAL A 84 -6.24 -8.91 9.07
N ILE A 85 -6.53 -7.64 8.77
CA ILE A 85 -6.55 -6.55 9.77
C ILE A 85 -7.59 -6.83 10.86
N LYS A 86 -8.78 -7.29 10.49
CA LYS A 86 -9.86 -7.62 11.45
C LYS A 86 -9.56 -8.88 12.25
N ARG A 87 -9.06 -9.92 11.59
CA ARG A 87 -8.80 -11.25 12.18
C ARG A 87 -7.60 -11.21 13.12
N ASP A 88 -6.46 -10.73 12.63
CA ASP A 88 -5.17 -10.91 13.32
C ASP A 88 -4.76 -9.68 14.13
N LYS A 89 -5.34 -8.51 13.83
CA LYS A 89 -5.00 -7.22 14.43
C LYS A 89 -3.48 -6.95 14.41
N PRO A 90 -2.82 -7.08 13.25
CA PRO A 90 -1.37 -6.85 13.15
C PRO A 90 -1.04 -5.40 13.50
N LYS A 91 0.18 -5.13 13.96
CA LYS A 91 0.66 -3.75 14.00
C LYS A 91 0.77 -3.23 12.56
N LEU A 92 0.34 -2.00 12.31
CA LEU A 92 0.45 -1.38 10.99
C LEU A 92 1.47 -0.25 11.01
N LEU A 93 2.26 -0.15 9.94
CA LEU A 93 3.07 1.01 9.61
C LEU A 93 2.68 1.46 8.20
N VAL A 94 1.98 2.57 8.07
CA VAL A 94 1.44 3.06 6.79
C VAL A 94 2.03 4.43 6.47
N SER A 95 2.65 4.57 5.31
CA SER A 95 3.16 5.85 4.83
C SER A 95 2.02 6.81 4.50
N LEU A 96 2.16 8.08 4.88
CA LEU A 96 1.14 9.13 4.71
C LEU A 96 1.57 10.24 3.74
N TYR A 97 2.74 10.12 3.12
CA TYR A 97 3.39 11.22 2.40
C TYR A 97 3.20 11.18 0.87
N HIS A 98 2.56 10.15 0.33
CA HIS A 98 2.37 10.01 -1.12
C HIS A 98 1.28 10.93 -1.68
N ARG A 99 0.21 11.17 -0.91
CA ARG A 99 -0.84 12.15 -1.25
C ARG A 99 -1.17 13.01 -0.04
N THR A 100 -1.45 14.29 -0.27
CA THR A 100 -1.86 15.21 0.81
C THR A 100 -3.11 14.72 1.55
N GLU A 101 -4.03 14.05 0.86
CA GLU A 101 -5.26 13.49 1.43
C GLU A 101 -5.00 12.33 2.40
N ASP A 102 -3.91 11.58 2.22
CA ASP A 102 -3.61 10.37 2.97
C ASP A 102 -3.44 10.65 4.47
N MET A 103 -2.93 11.83 4.82
CA MET A 103 -2.78 12.29 6.21
C MET A 103 -4.08 12.26 7.02
N PHE A 104 -5.23 12.36 6.36
CA PHE A 104 -6.54 12.36 7.01
C PHE A 104 -7.34 11.10 6.66
N ALA A 105 -7.36 10.71 5.38
CA ALA A 105 -8.17 9.60 4.90
C ALA A 105 -7.71 8.25 5.46
N LEU A 106 -6.39 8.00 5.54
CA LEU A 106 -5.87 6.71 6.00
C LEU A 106 -6.10 6.46 7.50
N PRO A 107 -5.89 7.43 8.43
CA PRO A 107 -6.30 7.27 9.83
C PRO A 107 -7.78 6.92 10.01
N ILE A 108 -8.67 7.57 9.26
CA ILE A 108 -10.12 7.29 9.30
C ILE A 108 -10.38 5.87 8.81
N LYS A 109 -9.86 5.50 7.64
CA LYS A 109 -10.02 4.15 7.06
C LYS A 109 -9.51 3.06 8.01
N VAL A 110 -8.33 3.23 8.62
CA VAL A 110 -7.80 2.25 9.57
C VAL A 110 -8.73 2.09 10.78
N THR A 111 -9.27 3.20 11.30
CA THR A 111 -10.23 3.17 12.42
C THR A 111 -11.51 2.42 12.04
N GLU A 112 -12.01 2.61 10.82
CA GLU A 112 -13.18 1.88 10.30
C GLU A 112 -12.89 0.38 10.11
N LEU A 113 -11.69 0.03 9.63
CA LEU A 113 -11.27 -1.35 9.46
C LEU A 113 -11.13 -2.07 10.80
N ASN A 114 -10.56 -1.40 11.81
CA ASN A 114 -10.41 -1.93 13.15
C ASN A 114 -10.37 -0.80 14.20
N PRO A 115 -11.49 -0.56 14.91
CA PRO A 115 -11.61 0.53 15.87
C PRO A 115 -10.81 0.30 17.16
N SER A 116 -10.20 -0.87 17.37
CA SER A 116 -9.37 -1.11 18.56
C SER A 116 -7.96 -0.54 18.46
N TYR A 117 -7.51 -0.09 17.28
CA TYR A 117 -6.18 0.46 17.11
C TYR A 117 -6.01 1.81 17.82
N LYS A 118 -4.86 1.98 18.44
CA LYS A 118 -4.32 3.29 18.82
C LYS A 118 -3.45 3.81 17.68
N LEU A 119 -3.77 5.01 17.22
CA LEU A 119 -3.09 5.64 16.09
C LEU A 119 -2.02 6.62 16.58
N TYR A 120 -0.82 6.53 16.00
CA TYR A 120 0.29 7.44 16.28
C TYR A 120 0.91 7.92 14.98
N LEU A 121 0.95 9.23 14.77
CA LEU A 121 1.62 9.84 13.63
C LEU A 121 3.06 10.19 14.00
N ARG A 122 4.02 9.82 13.16
CA ARG A 122 5.44 10.19 13.32
C ARG A 122 6.03 10.65 12.01
N GLN A 123 6.83 11.71 12.10
CA GLN A 123 7.67 12.20 11.03
C GLN A 123 9.11 11.84 11.39
N HIS A 124 9.80 11.10 10.52
CA HIS A 124 11.22 10.85 10.68
C HIS A 124 12.04 11.94 9.97
N PRO A 125 13.24 12.28 10.47
CA PRO A 125 14.09 13.28 9.82
C PRO A 125 14.52 12.81 8.43
N TYR A 126 14.06 13.49 7.39
CA TYR A 126 14.43 13.23 6.00
C TYR A 126 14.32 14.51 5.16
N ILE A 127 15.10 14.60 4.08
CA ILE A 127 15.08 15.72 3.13
C ILE A 127 14.90 15.15 1.72
N PRO A 128 13.86 15.55 0.96
CA PRO A 128 12.74 16.47 1.31
C PRO A 128 11.83 15.89 2.40
N ALA A 129 10.76 16.58 2.82
CA ALA A 129 9.88 16.17 3.95
C ALA A 129 8.99 14.94 3.66
N TRP A 130 9.57 13.85 3.16
CA TRP A 130 8.93 12.52 3.06
C TRP A 130 9.07 11.77 4.38
N ASP A 131 8.54 10.55 4.46
CA ASP A 131 8.65 9.67 5.64
C ASP A 131 7.76 10.08 6.84
N MET A 132 6.61 10.68 6.53
CA MET A 132 5.48 10.75 7.47
C MET A 132 4.77 9.40 7.51
N ASN A 133 4.61 8.84 8.71
CA ASN A 133 4.07 7.50 8.90
C ASN A 133 3.01 7.44 9.99
N LEU A 134 2.01 6.59 9.76
CA LEU A 134 0.98 6.18 10.71
C LEU A 134 1.35 4.83 11.32
N TYR A 135 1.42 4.79 12.65
CA TYR A 135 1.57 3.56 13.43
C TYR A 135 0.23 3.20 14.05
N CYS A 136 -0.21 1.96 13.87
CA CYS A 136 -1.46 1.44 14.42
C CYS A 136 -1.12 0.25 15.33
N ILE A 137 -1.40 0.39 16.63
CA ILE A 137 -1.03 -0.58 17.68
C ILE A 137 -2.27 -1.03 18.44
#